data_AF-A0A955BWY6-F1
#
_entry.id   AF-A0A955BWY6-F1
#
_cell.length_a   1.000
_cell.length_b   1.000
_cell.length_c   1.000
_cell.angle_alpha   90.00
_cell.angle_beta   90.00
_cell.angle_gamma   90.00
#
_symmetry.space_group_name_H-M   'P 1'
#
loop_
_entity.id
_entity.type
_entity.pdbx_description
1 polymer ?
#
loop_
_entity_poly.entity_id
_entity_poly.type
_entity_poly.pdbx_seq_one_letter_code
_entity_poly.pdbx_strand_id
1 'polypeptide(L)'
;MRSSRRLALLALWAGSLWASLQIARAPGDWGHALCGPWGCGPPLQALVACHLAWFVLLAPAAVLLVRSGLAKPEGLRWIGAAAFSLGLLMSVGMVIHEWIVWLPSVEESMAAFFWQRCRPVIATSVDLPMVHLVVIGAALMAAVRGAQQRENPDPEVP
;
A
#
# COMPACT_ATOMS: atom_id res chain seq x y z
N MET A 1 22.79 7.66 -26.24
CA MET A 1 22.83 7.45 -24.78
C MET A 1 21.48 7.53 -24.05
N ARG A 2 20.52 8.40 -24.44
CA ARG A 2 19.22 8.48 -23.74
C ARG A 2 18.33 7.23 -23.90
N SER A 3 18.38 6.55 -25.05
CA SER A 3 17.58 5.34 -25.32
C SER A 3 17.99 4.15 -24.45
N SER A 4 19.29 3.86 -24.34
CA SER A 4 19.80 2.73 -23.53
C SER A 4 19.44 2.85 -22.06
N ARG A 5 19.47 4.06 -21.48
CA ARG A 5 19.05 4.30 -20.09
C ARG A 5 17.58 3.98 -19.86
N ARG A 6 16.70 4.34 -20.79
CA ARG A 6 15.25 4.05 -20.68
C ARG A 6 14.99 2.55 -20.74
N LEU A 7 15.65 1.86 -21.67
CA LEU A 7 15.56 0.40 -21.77
C LEU A 7 16.03 -0.29 -20.49
N ALA A 8 17.15 0.15 -19.91
CA ALA A 8 17.65 -0.40 -18.65
C ALA A 8 16.66 -0.19 -17.49
N LEU A 9 16.03 1.00 -17.39
CA LEU A 9 15.01 1.27 -16.37
C LEU A 9 13.75 0.43 -16.55
N LEU A 10 13.29 0.25 -17.79
CA LEU A 10 12.15 -0.62 -18.10
C LEU A 10 12.45 -2.08 -17.78
N ALA A 11 13.64 -2.56 -18.14
CA ALA A 11 14.09 -3.91 -17.81
C ALA A 11 14.19 -4.13 -16.29
N LEU A 12 14.73 -3.14 -15.55
CA LEU A 12 14.79 -3.19 -14.10
C LEU A 12 13.39 -3.19 -13.47
N TRP A 13 12.48 -2.37 -13.98
CA TRP A 13 11.10 -2.32 -13.51
C TRP A 13 10.35 -3.63 -13.76
N ALA A 14 10.42 -4.15 -14.99
CA ALA A 14 9.81 -5.44 -15.35
C ALA A 14 10.43 -6.60 -14.54
N GLY A 15 11.75 -6.59 -14.35
CA GLY A 15 12.46 -7.56 -13.51
C GLY A 15 12.04 -7.50 -12.05
N SER A 16 11.82 -6.29 -11.51
CA SER A 16 11.34 -6.09 -10.13
C SER A 16 9.91 -6.58 -9.95
N LEU A 17 9.04 -6.31 -10.93
CA LEU A 17 7.66 -6.78 -10.94
C LEU A 17 7.63 -8.32 -11.01
N TRP A 18 8.39 -8.90 -11.94
CA TRP A 18 8.53 -10.35 -12.04
C TRP A 18 9.06 -10.96 -10.73
N ALA A 19 10.13 -10.41 -10.16
CA ALA A 19 10.70 -10.88 -8.91
C ALA A 19 9.69 -10.82 -7.75
N SER A 20 8.88 -9.76 -7.66
CA SER A 20 7.84 -9.66 -6.64
C SER A 20 6.80 -10.78 -6.73
N LEU A 21 6.41 -11.18 -7.95
CA LEU A 21 5.46 -12.28 -8.17
C LEU A 21 6.07 -13.65 -7.84
N GLN A 22 7.38 -13.81 -8.03
CA GLN A 22 8.08 -15.05 -7.72
C GLN A 22 8.15 -15.35 -6.21
N ILE A 23 7.89 -14.36 -5.34
CA ILE A 23 7.80 -14.57 -3.88
C ILE A 23 6.68 -15.56 -3.55
N ALA A 24 5.60 -15.61 -4.34
CA ALA A 24 4.52 -16.58 -4.14
C ALA A 24 4.98 -18.04 -4.32
N ARG A 25 6.15 -18.27 -4.95
CA ARG A 25 6.76 -19.58 -5.18
C ARG A 25 7.97 -19.85 -4.27
N ALA A 26 8.27 -18.94 -3.34
CA ALA A 26 9.37 -19.14 -2.41
C ALA A 26 9.11 -20.39 -1.55
N PRO A 27 10.14 -21.21 -1.26
CA PRO A 27 9.97 -22.37 -0.40
C PRO A 27 9.65 -21.92 1.04
N GLY A 28 8.62 -22.51 1.63
CA GLY A 28 8.17 -22.24 3.00
C GLY A 28 6.69 -22.55 3.17
N ASP A 29 6.28 -22.98 4.37
CA ASP A 29 4.88 -23.13 4.71
C ASP A 29 4.41 -21.89 5.48
N TRP A 30 3.89 -20.91 4.74
CA TRP A 30 3.26 -19.71 5.31
C TRP A 30 1.73 -19.74 5.14
N GLY A 31 1.15 -20.93 4.95
CA GLY A 31 -0.27 -21.13 4.69
C GLY A 31 -1.18 -20.82 5.88
N HIS A 32 -0.65 -20.93 7.10
CA HIS A 32 -1.43 -20.87 8.34
C HIS A 32 -1.27 -19.58 9.15
N ALA A 33 -0.56 -18.58 8.61
CA ALA A 33 -0.33 -17.32 9.33
C ALA A 33 -1.60 -16.46 9.50
N LEU A 34 -2.63 -16.69 8.67
CA LEU A 34 -3.89 -15.94 8.64
C LEU A 34 -5.09 -16.89 8.77
N CYS A 35 -5.13 -17.67 9.84
CA CYS A 35 -6.28 -18.50 10.19
C CYS A 35 -6.98 -17.96 11.44
N GLY A 36 -8.30 -18.12 11.50
CA GLY A 36 -9.12 -17.79 12.67
C GLY A 36 -10.44 -18.55 12.70
N PRO A 37 -11.36 -18.23 13.62
CA PRO A 37 -12.72 -18.79 13.67
C PRO A 37 -13.51 -18.68 12.36
N TRP A 38 -13.13 -17.73 11.50
CA TRP A 38 -13.70 -17.50 10.18
C TRP A 38 -13.02 -18.30 9.05
N GLY A 39 -12.18 -19.29 9.38
CA GLY A 39 -11.42 -20.09 8.43
C GLY A 39 -10.02 -19.55 8.15
N CYS A 40 -9.36 -20.11 7.14
CA CYS A 40 -8.02 -19.71 6.72
C CYS A 40 -8.08 -18.84 5.47
N GLY A 41 -7.28 -17.77 5.46
CA GLY A 41 -7.05 -16.93 4.29
C GLY A 41 -6.08 -17.56 3.28
N PRO A 42 -5.72 -16.82 2.22
CA PRO A 42 -4.70 -17.25 1.27
C PRO A 42 -3.32 -17.34 1.94
N PRO A 43 -2.38 -18.11 1.35
CA PRO A 43 -1.00 -18.18 1.84
C PRO A 43 -0.35 -16.80 1.92
N LEU A 44 0.36 -16.51 3.01
CA LEU A 44 0.97 -15.19 3.25
C LEU A 44 1.93 -14.78 2.12
N GLN A 45 2.65 -15.74 1.53
CA GLN A 45 3.55 -15.50 0.41
C GLN A 45 2.85 -14.94 -0.84
N ALA A 46 1.64 -15.42 -1.14
CA ALA A 46 0.85 -14.90 -2.24
C ALA A 46 0.40 -13.46 -1.95
N LEU A 47 -0.01 -13.20 -0.70
CA LEU A 47 -0.41 -11.87 -0.25
C LEU A 47 0.73 -10.85 -0.35
N VAL A 48 1.91 -11.21 0.15
CA VAL A 48 3.12 -10.40 0.08
C VAL A 48 3.52 -10.13 -1.38
N ALA A 49 3.48 -11.15 -2.25
CA ALA A 49 3.77 -11.00 -3.66
C ALA A 49 2.84 -9.96 -4.34
N CYS A 50 1.53 -10.06 -4.09
CA CYS A 50 0.55 -9.11 -4.62
C CYS A 50 0.78 -7.68 -4.11
N HIS A 51 1.04 -7.50 -2.81
CA HIS A 51 1.32 -6.16 -2.28
C HIS A 51 2.62 -5.58 -2.83
N LEU A 52 3.67 -6.37 -2.96
CA LEU A 52 4.94 -5.90 -3.53
C LEU A 52 4.79 -5.54 -5.01
N ALA A 53 4.01 -6.30 -5.78
CA ALA A 53 3.71 -5.98 -7.17
C ALA A 53 3.05 -4.60 -7.31
N TRP A 54 2.06 -4.29 -6.47
CA TRP A 54 1.44 -2.97 -6.42
C TRP A 54 2.42 -1.85 -6.05
N PHE A 55 3.33 -2.08 -5.08
CA PHE A 55 4.36 -1.09 -4.77
C PHE A 55 5.32 -0.88 -5.95
N VAL A 56 5.75 -1.94 -6.63
CA VAL A 56 6.60 -1.82 -7.82
C VAL A 56 5.89 -1.08 -8.95
N LEU A 57 4.57 -1.26 -9.09
CA LEU A 57 3.77 -0.57 -10.08
C LEU A 57 3.62 0.93 -9.76
N LEU A 58 3.34 1.28 -8.51
CA LEU A 58 3.00 2.66 -8.11
C LEU A 58 4.22 3.52 -7.73
N ALA A 59 5.29 2.91 -7.19
CA ALA A 59 6.46 3.65 -6.70
C ALA A 59 7.18 4.46 -7.80
N PRO A 60 7.38 3.98 -9.04
CA PRO A 60 8.00 4.79 -10.09
C PRO A 60 7.22 6.06 -10.38
N ALA A 61 5.89 6.00 -10.41
CA ALA A 61 5.03 7.18 -10.62
C ALA A 61 5.20 8.18 -9.47
N ALA A 62 5.19 7.72 -8.22
CA ALA A 62 5.42 8.58 -7.06
C ALA A 62 6.81 9.23 -7.08
N VAL A 63 7.85 8.46 -7.37
CA VAL A 63 9.24 8.95 -7.45
C VAL A 63 9.41 9.95 -8.59
N LEU A 64 8.84 9.67 -9.77
CA LEU A 64 8.89 10.59 -10.90
C LEU A 64 8.14 11.88 -10.59
N LEU A 65 6.98 11.80 -9.93
CA LEU A 65 6.21 12.97 -9.54
C LEU A 65 7.02 13.89 -8.62
N VAL A 66 7.68 13.33 -7.59
CA VAL A 66 8.55 14.07 -6.67
C VAL A 66 9.78 14.64 -7.39
N ARG A 67 10.43 13.86 -8.26
CA ARG A 67 11.69 14.27 -8.91
C ARG A 67 11.52 15.18 -10.12
N SER A 68 10.36 15.17 -10.75
CA SER A 68 10.14 15.91 -12.00
C SER A 68 10.21 17.42 -11.81
N GLY A 69 10.03 17.93 -10.58
CA GLY A 69 9.87 19.36 -10.31
C GLY A 69 8.60 19.96 -10.95
N LEU A 70 7.77 19.14 -11.61
CA LEU A 70 6.54 19.59 -12.28
C LEU A 70 5.45 19.93 -11.28
N ALA A 71 5.43 19.24 -10.14
CA ALA A 71 4.45 19.47 -9.10
C ALA A 71 4.99 20.46 -8.07
N LYS A 72 4.29 21.58 -7.88
CA LYS A 72 4.50 22.48 -6.74
C LYS A 72 4.34 21.66 -5.43
N PRO A 73 5.05 22.02 -4.34
CA PRO A 73 4.91 21.34 -3.05
C PRO A 73 3.44 21.20 -2.59
N GLU A 74 2.63 22.23 -2.83
CA GLU A 74 1.19 22.22 -2.55
C GLU A 74 0.44 21.14 -3.34
N GLY A 75 0.75 21.00 -4.64
CA GLY A 75 0.15 19.99 -5.50
C GLY A 75 0.54 18.57 -5.08
N LEU A 76 1.80 18.34 -4.72
CA LEU A 76 2.25 17.07 -4.15
C LEU A 76 1.51 16.74 -2.85
N ARG A 77 1.31 17.74 -1.97
CA ARG A 77 0.57 17.57 -0.73
C ARG A 77 -0.88 17.18 -1.00
N TRP A 78 -1.54 17.82 -1.96
CA TRP A 78 -2.92 17.49 -2.34
C TRP A 78 -3.04 16.10 -2.95
N ILE A 79 -2.14 15.73 -3.87
CA ILE A 79 -2.11 14.38 -4.46
C ILE A 79 -1.88 13.33 -3.36
N GLY A 80 -0.93 13.58 -2.46
CA GLY A 80 -0.66 12.69 -1.33
C GLY A 80 -1.86 12.56 -0.40
N ALA A 81 -2.51 13.68 -0.04
CA ALA A 81 -3.69 13.71 0.80
C ALA A 81 -4.89 13.00 0.13
N ALA A 82 -5.09 13.21 -1.17
CA ALA A 82 -6.15 12.55 -1.93
C ALA A 82 -5.94 11.03 -2.00
N ALA A 83 -4.72 10.58 -2.32
CA ALA A 83 -4.38 9.16 -2.32
C ALA A 83 -4.56 8.53 -0.94
N PHE A 84 -4.06 9.19 0.11
CA PHE A 84 -4.20 8.73 1.48
C PHE A 84 -5.67 8.62 1.90
N SER A 85 -6.46 9.67 1.64
CA SER A 85 -7.88 9.71 1.98
C SER A 85 -8.68 8.67 1.22
N LEU A 86 -8.38 8.45 -0.07
CA LEU A 86 -9.01 7.41 -0.88
C LEU A 86 -8.70 6.02 -0.31
N GLY A 87 -7.45 5.72 0.02
CA GLY A 87 -7.06 4.45 0.63
C GLY A 87 -7.75 4.21 1.99
N LEU A 88 -7.87 5.25 2.82
CA LEU A 88 -8.63 5.18 4.07
C LEU A 88 -10.12 4.95 3.83
N LEU A 89 -10.73 5.69 2.90
CA LEU A 89 -12.15 5.57 2.58
C LEU A 89 -12.48 4.14 2.10
N MET A 90 -11.64 3.56 1.24
CA MET A 90 -11.82 2.17 0.80
C MET A 90 -11.69 1.18 1.96
N SER A 91 -10.73 1.40 2.87
CA SER A 91 -10.55 0.58 4.07
C SER A 91 -11.78 0.65 4.99
N VAL A 92 -12.32 1.85 5.22
CA VAL A 92 -13.56 2.05 5.98
C VAL A 92 -14.75 1.39 5.28
N GLY A 93 -14.83 1.50 3.95
CA GLY A 93 -15.84 0.81 3.14
C GLY A 93 -15.83 -0.70 3.36
N MET A 94 -14.65 -1.33 3.42
CA MET A 94 -14.53 -2.77 3.74
C MET A 94 -15.02 -3.10 5.16
N VAL A 95 -14.72 -2.26 6.15
CA VAL A 95 -15.22 -2.45 7.53
C VAL A 95 -16.74 -2.34 7.57
N ILE A 96 -17.32 -1.35 6.89
CA ILE A 96 -18.78 -1.17 6.79
C ILE A 96 -19.41 -2.36 6.07
N HIS A 97 -18.79 -2.86 5.01
CA HIS A 97 -19.26 -4.06 4.31
C HIS A 97 -19.31 -5.28 5.25
N GLU A 98 -18.22 -5.56 5.99
CA GLU A 98 -18.21 -6.66 6.95
C GLU A 98 -19.22 -6.46 8.09
N TRP A 99 -19.45 -5.21 8.52
CA TRP A 99 -20.46 -4.91 9.53
C TRP A 99 -21.88 -5.21 9.04
N ILE A 100 -22.21 -4.87 7.81
CA ILE A 100 -23.56 -5.01 7.27
C ILE A 100 -23.82 -6.46 6.82
N VAL A 101 -22.82 -7.11 6.23
CA VAL A 101 -22.99 -8.41 5.57
C VAL A 101 -22.59 -9.57 6.48
N TRP A 102 -21.41 -9.50 7.09
CA TRP A 102 -20.88 -10.63 7.86
C TRP A 102 -21.40 -10.65 9.29
N LEU A 103 -21.35 -9.52 10.00
CA LEU A 103 -21.68 -9.46 11.43
C LEU A 103 -23.09 -9.97 11.79
N PRO A 104 -24.16 -9.70 11.00
CA PRO A 104 -25.50 -10.22 11.31
C PRO A 104 -25.68 -11.70 10.98
N SER A 105 -24.76 -12.28 10.20
CA SER A 105 -24.86 -13.67 9.70
C SER A 105 -24.15 -14.69 10.59
N VAL A 106 -23.40 -14.24 11.59
CA VAL A 106 -22.59 -15.09 12.46
C VAL A 106 -23.18 -15.23 13.86
N GLU A 107 -22.78 -16.30 14.55
CA GLU A 107 -23.11 -16.52 15.96
C GLU A 107 -22.51 -15.40 16.83
N GLU A 108 -23.19 -15.05 17.93
CA GLU A 108 -22.79 -13.98 18.85
C GLU A 108 -21.37 -14.20 19.43
N SER A 109 -20.98 -15.45 19.64
CA SER A 109 -19.62 -15.82 20.08
C SER A 109 -18.55 -15.43 19.06
N MET A 110 -18.86 -15.47 17.77
CA MET A 110 -17.96 -15.07 16.68
C MET A 110 -17.92 -13.56 16.48
N ALA A 111 -19.03 -12.86 16.79
CA ALA A 111 -19.12 -11.40 16.67
C ALA A 111 -18.05 -10.67 17.50
N ALA A 112 -17.63 -11.26 18.63
CA ALA A 112 -16.54 -10.75 19.47
C ALA A 112 -15.20 -10.61 18.72
N PHE A 113 -15.01 -11.33 17.61
CA PHE A 113 -13.78 -11.31 16.82
C PHE A 113 -13.85 -10.40 15.57
N PHE A 114 -14.83 -9.50 15.50
CA PHE A 114 -15.05 -8.63 14.35
C PHE A 114 -13.78 -7.89 13.90
N TRP A 115 -13.04 -7.27 14.82
CA TRP A 115 -11.83 -6.52 14.48
C TRP A 115 -10.68 -7.41 14.01
N GLN A 116 -10.55 -8.62 14.57
CA GLN A 116 -9.57 -9.60 14.13
C GLN A 116 -9.88 -10.13 12.73
N ARG A 117 -11.15 -10.10 12.30
CA ARG A 117 -11.57 -10.42 10.94
C ARG A 117 -11.36 -9.26 9.94
N CYS A 118 -11.64 -8.01 10.33
CA CYS A 118 -11.48 -6.88 9.40
C CYS A 118 -10.02 -6.71 8.94
N ARG A 119 -9.04 -6.94 9.81
CA ARG A 119 -7.61 -6.82 9.48
C ARG A 119 -7.17 -7.72 8.31
N PRO A 120 -7.38 -9.05 8.34
CA PRO A 120 -7.07 -9.91 7.21
C PRO A 120 -7.96 -9.65 5.99
N VAL A 121 -9.22 -9.23 6.14
CA VAL A 121 -10.08 -8.86 4.99
C VAL A 121 -9.48 -7.67 4.23
N ILE A 122 -9.10 -6.60 4.93
CA ILE A 122 -8.45 -5.44 4.33
C ILE A 122 -7.11 -5.82 3.72
N ALA A 123 -6.31 -6.64 4.41
CA ALA A 123 -5.02 -7.09 3.90
C ALA A 123 -5.19 -7.90 2.61
N THR A 124 -6.11 -8.88 2.60
CA THR A 124 -6.32 -9.82 1.49
C THR A 124 -7.07 -9.24 0.29
N SER A 125 -7.62 -8.03 0.42
CA SER A 125 -8.26 -7.30 -0.68
C SER A 125 -7.21 -6.69 -1.61
N VAL A 126 -6.50 -7.57 -2.32
CA VAL A 126 -5.39 -7.23 -3.23
C VAL A 126 -5.84 -6.69 -4.58
N ASP A 127 -7.13 -6.80 -4.91
CA ASP A 127 -7.69 -6.25 -6.15
C ASP A 127 -7.70 -4.72 -6.16
N LEU A 128 -7.65 -4.12 -4.97
CA LEU A 128 -7.67 -2.68 -4.75
C LEU A 128 -6.40 -2.26 -4.01
N PRO A 129 -5.65 -1.23 -4.47
CA PRO A 129 -4.39 -0.83 -3.87
C PRO A 129 -4.58 0.01 -2.58
N MET A 130 -5.50 -0.38 -1.70
CA MET A 130 -5.93 0.42 -0.55
C MET A 130 -4.76 0.75 0.38
N VAL A 131 -4.04 -0.29 0.83
CA VAL A 131 -2.87 -0.16 1.71
C VAL A 131 -1.78 0.66 1.02
N HIS A 132 -1.57 0.46 -0.28
CA HIS A 132 -0.56 1.15 -1.06
C HIS A 132 -0.85 2.64 -1.21
N LEU A 133 -2.11 3.00 -1.44
CA LEU A 133 -2.54 4.40 -1.54
C LEU A 133 -2.35 5.13 -0.20
N VAL A 134 -2.65 4.48 0.93
CA VAL A 134 -2.35 5.02 2.26
C VAL A 134 -0.85 5.25 2.43
N VAL A 135 -0.02 4.24 2.15
CA VAL A 135 1.43 4.33 2.36
C VAL A 135 2.07 5.37 1.43
N ILE A 136 1.74 5.35 0.13
CA ILE A 136 2.29 6.29 -0.86
C ILE A 136 1.79 7.71 -0.58
N GLY A 137 0.51 7.88 -0.25
CA GLY A 137 -0.05 9.18 0.11
C GLY A 137 0.67 9.80 1.32
N ALA A 138 0.88 9.00 2.37
CA ALA A 138 1.66 9.41 3.54
C ALA A 138 3.12 9.75 3.19
N ALA A 139 3.78 8.93 2.38
CA ALA A 139 5.16 9.16 1.95
C ALA A 139 5.30 10.45 1.13
N LEU A 140 4.37 10.75 0.23
CA LEU A 140 4.36 12.00 -0.54
C LEU A 140 4.21 13.22 0.36
N MET A 141 3.28 13.17 1.33
CA MET A 141 3.12 14.26 2.30
C MET A 141 4.36 14.45 3.18
N ALA A 142 5.01 13.37 3.61
CA ALA A 142 6.25 13.42 4.37
C ALA A 142 7.42 14.00 3.54
N ALA A 143 7.52 13.64 2.27
CA ALA A 143 8.54 14.16 1.36
C ALA A 143 8.40 15.69 1.16
N VAL A 144 7.17 16.20 1.05
CA VAL A 144 6.91 17.65 0.98
C VAL A 144 7.37 18.36 2.25
N ARG A 145 7.02 17.83 3.44
CA ARG A 145 7.46 18.41 4.73
C ARG A 145 8.98 18.47 4.84
N GLY A 146 9.66 17.37 4.50
CA GLY A 146 11.12 17.30 4.54
C GLY A 146 11.81 18.25 3.53
N ALA A 147 11.18 18.53 2.39
CA ALA A 147 11.69 19.52 1.44
C ALA A 147 11.56 20.95 1.98
N GLN A 148 10.43 21.30 2.59
CA GLN A 148 10.19 22.63 3.17
C GLN A 148 11.15 22.94 4.34
N GLN A 149 11.43 21.96 5.19
CA GLN A 149 12.39 22.13 6.30
C GLN A 149 13.82 22.42 5.83
N ARG A 150 14.21 21.95 4.64
CA ARG A 150 15.54 22.24 4.07
C ARG A 150 15.65 23.65 3.51
N GLU A 151 14.53 24.23 3.09
CA GLU A 151 14.48 25.60 2.55
C GLU A 151 14.41 26.65 3.66
N ASN A 152 13.84 26.31 4.82
CA ASN A 152 13.76 27.18 5.99
C ASN A 152 14.32 26.45 7.24
N PRO A 153 15.66 26.36 7.38
CA PRO A 153 16.25 25.75 8.57
C PRO A 153 15.87 26.53 9.82
N ASP A 154 15.58 25.82 10.92
CA ASP A 154 15.30 26.45 12.20
C ASP A 154 16.46 27.38 12.59
N PRO A 155 16.18 28.60 13.11
CA PRO A 155 17.24 29.49 13.57
C PRO A 155 18.05 28.79 14.67
N GLU A 156 19.37 28.75 14.51
CA GLU A 156 20.26 28.21 15.54
C GLU A 156 19.99 28.91 16.87
N VAL A 157 19.57 28.14 17.88
CA VAL A 157 19.40 28.66 19.24
C VAL A 157 20.82 28.79 19.83
N PRO A 158 21.27 30.01 20.18
CA PRO A 158 22.62 30.27 20.67
C PRO A 158 22.86 29.72 22.08
#